data_AF-A0A934CCK1-F1
#
_entry.id   AF-A0A934CCK1-F1
#
_cell.length_a   1.000
_cell.length_b   1.000
_cell.length_c   1.000
_cell.angle_alpha   90.00
_cell.angle_beta   90.00
_cell.angle_gamma   90.00
#
_symmetry.space_group_name_H-M   'P 1'
#
loop_
_entity.id
_entity.type
_entity.pdbx_description
1 polymer ?
#
loop_
_entity_poly.entity_id
_entity_poly.type
_entity_poly.pdbx_seq_one_letter_code
_entity_poly.pdbx_strand_id
1 'polypeptide(L)'
;MTNATEPNIRFRYLYRDASNYKQHGEAVFTNHDLMPVEEIEKQIRAFLKEGEYFIAQQVNIEEWFFDALYEDDHPWHEFSRVEATTAPAFDPENWSEHQHKRDIREFIAELETARRSGWDETRVRPDVARLLARQKDELKRRFEAGEDVLK
;
A
#
# COMPACT_ATOMS: atom_id res chain seq x y z
N MET A 1 -36.99 -5.57 14.06
CA MET A 1 -36.30 -5.10 12.84
C MET A 1 -34.82 -5.25 13.11
N THR A 2 -34.17 -6.25 12.52
CA THR A 2 -32.71 -6.40 12.61
C THR A 2 -32.10 -5.32 11.72
N ASN A 3 -31.42 -4.33 12.32
CA ASN A 3 -30.57 -3.42 11.55
C ASN A 3 -29.49 -4.30 10.90
N ALA A 4 -29.66 -4.61 9.62
CA ALA A 4 -28.57 -5.14 8.83
C ALA A 4 -27.53 -4.02 8.78
N THR A 5 -26.45 -4.16 9.55
CA THR A 5 -25.28 -3.32 9.40
C THR A 5 -24.81 -3.44 7.96
N GLU A 6 -24.85 -2.33 7.24
CA GLU A 6 -24.31 -2.20 5.89
C GLU A 6 -22.85 -2.70 5.88
N PRO A 7 -22.45 -3.51 4.89
CA PRO A 7 -21.14 -4.16 4.93
C PRO A 7 -20.02 -3.14 4.67
N ASN A 8 -19.05 -3.14 5.56
CA ASN A 8 -17.75 -2.48 5.35
C ASN A 8 -16.97 -3.20 4.24
N ILE A 9 -15.86 -2.61 3.81
CA ILE A 9 -14.98 -3.16 2.79
C ILE A 9 -13.63 -3.48 3.42
N ARG A 10 -13.24 -4.76 3.36
CA ARG A 10 -11.88 -5.17 3.71
C ARG A 10 -11.01 -5.10 2.47
N PHE A 11 -9.93 -4.32 2.56
CA PHE A 11 -8.84 -4.24 1.61
C PHE A 11 -7.67 -5.10 2.10
N ARG A 12 -7.23 -6.06 1.28
CA ARG A 12 -6.09 -6.94 1.58
C ARG A 12 -4.94 -6.66 0.64
N TYR A 13 -3.74 -6.63 1.19
CA TYR A 13 -2.50 -6.39 0.47
C TYR A 13 -1.35 -7.16 1.12
N LEU A 14 -0.20 -7.13 0.48
CA LEU A 14 1.01 -7.71 1.03
C LEU A 14 2.23 -6.88 0.66
N TYR A 15 3.26 -6.99 1.48
CA TYR A 15 4.62 -6.72 1.09
C TYR A 15 5.28 -8.04 0.66
N ARG A 16 6.10 -8.00 -0.38
CA ARG A 16 6.90 -9.12 -0.88
C ARG A 16 8.30 -8.62 -1.16
N ASP A 17 9.34 -9.23 -0.61
CA ASP A 17 10.72 -8.93 -0.98
C ASP A 17 11.12 -9.65 -2.28
N ALA A 18 12.32 -9.36 -2.83
CA ALA A 18 12.76 -10.06 -4.04
C ALA A 18 13.06 -11.56 -3.81
N SER A 19 13.25 -11.96 -2.55
CA SER A 19 13.37 -13.36 -2.11
C SER A 19 12.02 -14.08 -1.92
N ASN A 20 10.90 -13.41 -2.22
CA ASN A 20 9.52 -13.92 -2.19
C ASN A 20 8.95 -14.24 -0.78
N TYR A 21 9.57 -13.77 0.30
CA TYR A 21 8.95 -13.73 1.62
C TYR A 21 7.82 -12.69 1.64
N LYS A 22 6.80 -12.91 2.47
CA LYS A 22 5.57 -12.10 2.46
C LYS A 22 5.16 -11.67 3.85
N GLN A 23 4.71 -10.42 3.95
CA GLN A 23 3.97 -9.89 5.10
C GLN A 23 2.60 -9.46 4.60
N HIS A 24 1.54 -9.87 5.29
CA HIS A 24 0.17 -9.60 4.89
C HIS A 24 -0.42 -8.46 5.71
N GLY A 25 -1.04 -7.51 5.02
CA GLY A 25 -1.76 -6.39 5.64
C GLY A 25 -3.24 -6.41 5.31
N GLU A 26 -4.04 -5.81 6.19
CA GLU A 26 -5.42 -5.48 5.89
C GLU A 26 -5.83 -4.13 6.48
N ALA A 27 -6.78 -3.48 5.79
CA ALA A 27 -7.53 -2.34 6.29
C ALA A 27 -9.02 -2.60 6.05
N VAL A 28 -9.89 -2.07 6.91
CA VAL A 28 -11.34 -2.17 6.81
C VAL A 28 -11.92 -0.76 6.78
N PHE A 29 -12.51 -0.40 5.65
CA PHE A 29 -13.12 0.91 5.38
C PHE A 29 -14.64 0.84 5.49
N THR A 30 -15.28 1.95 5.85
CA THR A 30 -16.74 2.06 5.72
C THR A 30 -17.16 2.08 4.25
N ASN A 31 -18.43 1.81 3.99
CA ASN A 31 -19.00 1.84 2.64
C ASN A 31 -20.40 2.47 2.67
N HIS A 32 -20.45 3.75 3.00
CA HIS A 32 -21.72 4.46 3.21
C HIS A 32 -22.60 4.51 1.97
N ASP A 33 -22.00 4.44 0.79
CA ASP A 33 -22.70 4.47 -0.50
C ASP A 33 -23.07 3.08 -1.04
N LEU A 34 -22.78 2.02 -0.27
CA LEU A 34 -23.06 0.64 -0.66
C LEU A 34 -22.50 0.28 -2.05
N MET A 35 -21.28 0.77 -2.35
CA MET A 35 -20.63 0.50 -3.62
C MET A 35 -20.43 -1.01 -3.80
N PRO A 36 -20.75 -1.57 -4.99
CA PRO A 36 -20.47 -2.97 -5.28
C PRO A 36 -18.96 -3.27 -5.20
N VAL A 37 -18.62 -4.45 -4.67
CA VAL A 37 -17.22 -4.87 -4.48
C VAL A 37 -16.47 -4.88 -5.81
N GLU A 38 -17.13 -5.29 -6.89
CA GLU A 38 -16.55 -5.36 -8.23
C GLU A 38 -16.18 -3.97 -8.78
N GLU A 39 -17.01 -2.96 -8.49
CA GLU A 39 -16.75 -1.58 -8.90
C GLU A 39 -15.63 -0.95 -8.05
N ILE A 40 -15.60 -1.25 -6.74
CA ILE A 40 -14.50 -0.86 -5.85
C ILE A 40 -13.18 -1.45 -6.35
N GLU A 41 -13.14 -2.76 -6.63
CA GLU A 41 -11.92 -3.42 -7.11
C GLU A 41 -11.44 -2.83 -8.43
N LYS A 42 -12.36 -2.58 -9.36
CA LYS A 42 -12.05 -1.95 -10.64
C LYS A 42 -11.44 -0.56 -10.46
N GLN A 43 -12.01 0.27 -9.58
CA GLN A 43 -11.49 1.61 -9.32
C GLN A 43 -10.11 1.57 -8.66
N ILE A 44 -9.92 0.72 -7.64
CA ILE A 44 -8.62 0.53 -7.00
C ILE A 44 -7.57 0.16 -8.05
N ARG A 45 -7.81 -0.91 -8.82
CA ARG A 45 -6.87 -1.38 -9.85
C ARG A 45 -6.54 -0.30 -10.89
N ALA A 46 -7.50 0.55 -11.25
CA ALA A 46 -7.25 1.63 -12.20
C ALA A 46 -6.22 2.67 -11.70
N PHE A 47 -6.04 2.79 -10.37
CA PHE A 47 -5.12 3.74 -9.76
C PHE A 47 -3.80 3.10 -9.27
N LEU A 48 -3.68 1.78 -9.25
CA LEU A 48 -2.43 1.10 -8.93
C LEU A 48 -1.41 1.22 -10.09
N LYS A 49 -0.11 1.18 -9.76
CA LYS A 49 0.95 0.96 -10.75
C LYS A 49 0.76 -0.44 -11.34
N GLU A 50 0.61 -0.51 -12.65
CA GLU A 50 0.38 -1.75 -13.41
C GLU A 50 -0.85 -2.55 -12.96
N GLY A 51 -1.80 -1.91 -12.24
CA GLY A 51 -2.99 -2.58 -11.74
C GLY A 51 -2.78 -3.42 -10.47
N GLU A 52 -1.57 -3.41 -9.90
CA GLU A 52 -1.18 -4.30 -8.80
C GLU A 52 -0.41 -3.59 -7.68
N TYR A 53 0.46 -2.63 -8.00
CA TYR A 53 1.42 -2.09 -7.04
C TYR A 53 1.07 -0.69 -6.53
N PHE A 54 1.38 -0.42 -5.26
CA PHE A 54 1.23 0.89 -4.62
C PHE A 54 2.27 1.07 -3.51
N ILE A 55 2.35 2.26 -2.93
CA ILE A 55 3.19 2.54 -1.75
C ILE A 55 2.27 2.86 -0.58
N ALA A 56 2.24 1.99 0.44
CA ALA A 56 1.28 2.05 1.55
C ALA A 56 1.28 3.40 2.28
N GLN A 57 2.46 3.98 2.53
CA GLN A 57 2.59 5.30 3.18
C GLN A 57 1.89 6.44 2.43
N GLN A 58 1.81 6.35 1.10
CA GLN A 58 1.25 7.42 0.27
C GLN A 58 -0.28 7.38 0.19
N VAL A 59 -0.88 6.31 0.71
CA VAL A 59 -2.34 6.13 0.87
C VAL A 59 -2.71 5.89 2.32
N ASN A 60 -1.84 6.30 3.25
CA ASN A 60 -2.07 6.32 4.69
C ASN A 60 -2.54 4.96 5.27
N ILE A 61 -1.98 3.84 4.81
CA ILE A 61 -2.14 2.53 5.46
C ILE A 61 -0.79 1.99 5.93
N GLU A 62 -0.83 0.99 6.80
CA GLU A 62 0.35 0.38 7.43
C GLU A 62 1.37 -0.15 6.42
N GLU A 63 2.62 0.24 6.61
CA GLU A 63 3.74 -0.27 5.84
C GLU A 63 4.21 -1.61 6.44
N TRP A 64 3.62 -2.71 5.96
CA TRP A 64 3.94 -4.08 6.40
C TRP A 64 5.32 -4.58 5.91
N PHE A 65 6.40 -3.84 6.17
CA PHE A 65 7.77 -4.32 5.94
C PHE A 65 8.21 -5.33 7.02
N PHE A 66 9.32 -6.02 6.77
CA PHE A 66 9.99 -6.79 7.81
C PHE A 66 10.72 -5.86 8.80
N ASP A 67 10.95 -6.35 10.02
CA ASP A 67 11.75 -5.64 11.04
C ASP A 67 13.22 -5.55 10.62
N ALA A 68 13.72 -6.63 10.01
CA ALA A 68 15.05 -6.67 9.43
C ALA A 68 14.97 -6.24 7.96
N LEU A 69 15.78 -5.24 7.60
CA LEU A 69 15.87 -4.73 6.23
C LEU A 69 17.09 -5.31 5.50
N TYR A 70 16.88 -5.70 4.25
CA TYR A 70 17.85 -6.36 3.38
C TYR A 70 18.00 -5.64 2.02
N GLU A 71 19.00 -6.03 1.25
CA GLU A 71 19.34 -5.36 -0.01
C GLU A 71 18.27 -5.54 -1.11
N ASP A 72 17.40 -6.53 -0.95
CA ASP A 72 16.32 -6.86 -1.86
C ASP A 72 14.96 -6.28 -1.44
N ASP A 73 14.94 -5.45 -0.39
CA ASP A 73 13.75 -4.69 0.00
C ASP A 73 13.47 -3.53 -0.96
N HIS A 74 12.20 -3.25 -1.17
CA HIS A 74 11.72 -2.22 -2.10
C HIS A 74 10.47 -1.51 -1.56
N PRO A 75 10.06 -0.34 -2.08
CA PRO A 75 8.96 0.44 -1.49
C PRO A 75 7.56 -0.07 -1.81
N TRP A 76 7.43 -1.05 -2.72
CA TRP A 76 6.16 -1.47 -3.30
C TRP A 76 5.42 -2.52 -2.46
N HIS A 77 4.14 -2.26 -2.25
CA HIS A 77 3.14 -3.23 -1.77
C HIS A 77 2.28 -3.72 -2.93
N GLU A 78 1.77 -4.94 -2.82
CA GLU A 78 0.96 -5.62 -3.82
C GLU A 78 -0.49 -5.72 -3.33
N PHE A 79 -1.42 -5.26 -4.17
CA PHE A 79 -2.84 -5.43 -3.93
C PHE A 79 -3.25 -6.90 -4.07
N SER A 80 -3.96 -7.44 -3.08
CA SER A 80 -4.44 -8.83 -3.11
C SER A 80 -5.90 -8.91 -3.54
N ARG A 81 -6.81 -8.28 -2.79
CA ARG A 81 -8.26 -8.28 -3.08
C ARG A 81 -9.02 -7.29 -2.20
N VAL A 82 -10.27 -7.02 -2.59
CA VAL A 82 -11.29 -6.43 -1.70
C VAL A 82 -12.45 -7.41 -1.48
N GLU A 83 -13.07 -7.34 -0.30
CA GLU A 83 -14.24 -8.16 0.05
C GLU A 83 -15.19 -7.40 0.97
N ALA A 84 -16.50 -7.61 0.83
CA ALA A 84 -17.49 -7.12 1.77
C ALA A 84 -17.30 -7.81 3.14
N THR A 85 -17.45 -7.07 4.24
CA THR A 85 -17.27 -7.60 5.59
C THR A 85 -18.17 -6.92 6.62
N THR A 86 -18.50 -7.66 7.68
CA THR A 86 -19.18 -7.11 8.88
C THR A 86 -18.20 -6.72 9.98
N ALA A 87 -16.89 -6.91 9.76
CA ALA A 87 -15.87 -6.45 10.69
C ALA A 87 -15.95 -4.92 10.88
N PRO A 88 -15.68 -4.40 12.08
CA PRO A 88 -15.62 -2.96 12.29
C PRO A 88 -14.53 -2.33 11.42
N ALA A 89 -14.75 -1.09 11.00
CA ALA A 89 -13.71 -0.31 10.32
C ALA A 89 -12.44 -0.27 11.18
N PHE A 90 -11.31 -0.57 10.56
CA PHE A 90 -10.00 -0.75 11.18
C PHE A 90 -8.94 -0.27 10.20
N ASP A 91 -8.19 0.73 10.62
CA ASP A 91 -7.23 1.40 9.75
C ASP A 91 -6.16 2.09 10.61
N PRO A 92 -5.18 1.31 11.10
CA PRO A 92 -4.41 1.65 12.29
C PRO A 92 -3.51 2.87 12.13
N GLU A 93 -2.89 3.08 10.96
CA GLU A 93 -2.03 4.24 10.71
C GLU A 93 -2.81 5.56 10.74
N ASN A 94 -3.97 5.60 10.08
CA ASN A 94 -4.84 6.78 10.11
C ASN A 94 -5.51 6.98 11.48
N TRP A 95 -5.72 5.90 12.23
CA TRP A 95 -6.35 5.97 13.55
C TRP A 95 -5.54 6.82 14.55
N SER A 96 -4.22 6.87 14.38
CA SER A 96 -3.32 7.61 15.26
C SER A 96 -3.50 9.14 15.17
N GLU A 97 -3.91 9.67 14.02
CA GLU A 97 -3.99 11.12 13.80
C GLU A 97 -5.41 11.67 13.69
N HIS A 98 -6.41 10.91 13.23
CA HIS A 98 -7.67 11.51 12.78
C HIS A 98 -8.95 11.05 13.50
N GLN A 99 -8.86 10.03 14.39
CA GLN A 99 -10.03 9.46 15.11
C GLN A 99 -11.25 9.15 14.21
N HIS A 100 -11.04 9.03 12.91
CA HIS A 100 -12.08 8.92 11.91
C HIS A 100 -11.99 7.54 11.24
N LYS A 101 -13.15 6.96 10.95
CA LYS A 101 -13.26 5.70 10.20
C LYS A 101 -13.34 6.04 8.73
N ARG A 102 -12.22 5.85 8.00
CA ARG A 102 -12.17 6.09 6.55
C ARG A 102 -13.22 5.31 5.80
N ASP A 103 -13.87 6.01 4.87
CA ASP A 103 -14.71 5.43 3.86
C ASP A 103 -13.90 4.93 2.66
N ILE A 104 -14.40 3.88 1.99
CA ILE A 104 -13.77 3.32 0.81
C ILE A 104 -13.60 4.36 -0.30
N ARG A 105 -14.48 5.36 -0.40
CA ARG A 105 -14.33 6.46 -1.37
C ARG A 105 -13.15 7.37 -1.05
N GLU A 106 -12.90 7.62 0.23
CA GLU A 106 -11.75 8.43 0.66
C GLU A 106 -10.46 7.70 0.28
N PHE A 107 -10.39 6.40 0.57
CA PHE A 107 -9.24 5.57 0.20
C PHE A 107 -9.01 5.51 -1.32
N ILE A 108 -10.07 5.38 -2.12
CA ILE A 108 -9.97 5.42 -3.60
C ILE A 108 -9.45 6.79 -4.07
N ALA A 109 -9.91 7.89 -3.46
CA ALA A 109 -9.44 9.24 -3.81
C ALA A 109 -7.96 9.46 -3.45
N GLU A 110 -7.48 8.87 -2.36
CA GLU A 110 -6.06 8.87 -1.99
C GLU A 110 -5.21 8.08 -2.99
N LEU A 111 -5.67 6.89 -3.41
CA LEU A 111 -5.04 6.11 -4.48
C LEU A 111 -4.95 6.92 -5.78
N GLU A 112 -6.04 7.58 -6.19
CA GLU A 112 -6.06 8.45 -7.37
C GLU A 112 -5.04 9.61 -7.23
N THR A 113 -5.01 10.25 -6.06
CA THR A 113 -4.10 11.37 -5.77
C THR A 113 -2.64 10.92 -5.85
N ALA A 114 -2.29 9.79 -5.23
CA ALA A 114 -0.96 9.22 -5.28
C ALA A 114 -0.57 8.85 -6.72
N ARG A 115 -1.49 8.22 -7.47
CA ARG A 115 -1.28 7.86 -8.88
C ARG A 115 -1.03 9.07 -9.78
N ARG A 116 -1.76 10.17 -9.57
CA ARG A 116 -1.63 11.43 -10.32
C ARG A 116 -0.36 12.18 -9.96
N SER A 117 0.05 12.12 -8.71
CA SER A 117 1.30 12.74 -8.22
C SER A 117 2.54 11.99 -8.70
N GLY A 118 2.37 10.71 -9.06
CA GLY A 118 3.46 9.79 -9.31
C GLY A 118 3.94 9.20 -8.00
N TRP A 119 3.95 7.88 -7.92
CA TRP A 119 4.45 7.16 -6.75
C TRP A 119 5.90 7.55 -6.46
N ASP A 120 6.15 8.08 -5.27
CA ASP A 120 7.50 8.48 -4.83
C ASP A 120 8.17 7.34 -4.06
N GLU A 121 9.06 6.60 -4.71
CA GLU A 121 9.78 5.47 -4.11
C GLU A 121 10.64 5.83 -2.88
N THR A 122 10.86 7.12 -2.61
CA THR A 122 11.61 7.60 -1.45
C THR A 122 10.73 8.00 -0.28
N ARG A 123 9.43 8.19 -0.50
CA ARG A 123 8.44 8.52 0.53
C ARG A 123 7.83 7.22 1.06
N VAL A 124 8.61 6.59 1.93
CA VAL A 124 8.31 5.39 2.72
C VAL A 124 8.80 5.57 4.16
N ARG A 125 8.62 4.54 5.01
CA ARG A 125 9.18 4.45 6.36
C ARG A 125 10.65 4.93 6.40
N PRO A 126 11.07 5.79 7.35
CA PRO A 126 12.37 6.46 7.29
C PRO A 126 13.60 5.55 7.23
N ASP A 127 13.54 4.36 7.84
CA ASP A 127 14.59 3.34 7.78
C ASP A 127 14.70 2.71 6.39
N VAL A 128 13.58 2.40 5.74
CA VAL A 128 13.52 1.92 4.35
C VAL A 128 14.02 3.00 3.40
N ALA A 129 13.60 4.25 3.56
CA ALA A 129 14.08 5.36 2.73
C ALA A 129 15.63 5.51 2.81
N ARG A 130 16.22 5.34 4.01
CA ARG A 130 17.68 5.34 4.19
C ARG A 130 18.36 4.15 3.51
N LEU A 131 17.74 2.97 3.52
CA LEU A 131 18.26 1.79 2.82
C LEU A 131 18.29 2.03 1.30
N LEU A 132 17.16 2.45 0.71
CA LEU A 132 17.03 2.70 -0.72
C LEU A 132 18.01 3.79 -1.20
N ALA A 133 18.22 4.83 -0.39
CA ALA A 133 19.21 5.86 -0.69
C ALA A 133 20.65 5.29 -0.74
N ARG A 134 21.02 4.42 0.21
CA ARG A 134 22.34 3.76 0.21
C ARG A 134 22.53 2.87 -1.01
N GLN A 135 21.54 2.04 -1.34
CA GLN A 135 21.59 1.16 -2.51
C GLN A 135 21.75 1.96 -3.80
N LYS A 136 21.01 3.08 -3.95
CA LYS A 136 21.12 3.96 -5.12
C LYS A 136 22.51 4.58 -5.24
N ASP A 137 23.08 5.03 -4.13
CA ASP A 137 24.44 5.59 -4.11
C ASP A 137 25.50 4.53 -4.46
N GLU A 138 25.36 3.31 -3.94
CA GLU A 138 26.24 2.17 -4.26
C GLU A 138 26.14 1.80 -5.74
N LEU A 139 24.91 1.68 -6.27
CA LEU A 139 24.67 1.39 -7.69
C LEU A 139 25.30 2.45 -8.59
N LYS A 140 25.15 3.73 -8.22
CA LYS A 140 25.75 4.85 -8.94
C LYS A 140 27.27 4.76 -8.94
N ARG A 141 27.91 4.46 -7.81
CA ARG A 141 29.37 4.30 -7.72
C ARG A 141 29.87 3.14 -8.58
N ARG A 142 29.18 2.00 -8.56
CA ARG A 142 29.53 0.83 -9.38
C ARG A 142 29.44 1.15 -10.87
N PHE A 143 28.39 1.85 -11.27
CA PHE A 143 28.24 2.34 -12.64
C PHE A 143 29.36 3.31 -13.03
N GLU A 144 29.69 4.29 -12.19
CA GLU A 144 30.80 5.23 -12.42
C GLU A 144 32.18 4.54 -12.45
N ALA A 145 32.34 3.43 -11.73
CA ALA A 145 33.54 2.60 -11.76
C ALA A 145 33.63 1.67 -12.98
N GLY A 146 32.61 1.64 -13.85
CA GLY A 146 32.55 0.76 -15.02
C GLY A 146 32.33 -0.72 -14.67
N GLU A 147 31.80 -1.01 -13.48
CA GLU A 147 31.42 -2.37 -13.11
C GLU A 147 30.17 -2.80 -13.88
N ASP A 148 30.12 -4.07 -14.27
CA ASP A 148 28.91 -4.65 -14.85
C ASP A 148 27.82 -4.73 -13.78
N VAL A 149 26.75 -3.96 -13.99
CA VAL A 149 25.66 -3.76 -13.04
C VAL A 149 24.49 -4.72 -13.30
N LEU A 150 24.57 -5.58 -14.33
CA LEU A 150 23.50 -6.48 -14.76
C LEU A 150 23.78 -7.97 -14.49
N LYS A 151 24.57 -8.28 -13.45
CA LYS A 151 24.80 -9.67 -13.03
C LYS A 151 23.92 -10.09 -11.87
#